data_AF-A0A2M8IV70-F1
#
_entry.id   AF-A0A2M8IV70-F1
#
_cell.length_a   1.000
_cell.length_b   1.000
_cell.length_c   1.000
_cell.angle_alpha   90.00
_cell.angle_beta   90.00
_cell.angle_gamma   90.00
#
_symmetry.space_group_name_H-M   'P 1'
#
loop_
_entity.id
_entity.type
_entity.pdbx_description
1 polymer ?
#
loop_
_entity_poly.entity_id
_entity_poly.type
_entity_poly.pdbx_seq_one_letter_code
_entity_poly.pdbx_strand_id
1 'polypeptide(L)'
;MTRIHDMGGRFGDGPVQPEREDGPVFHQDWQARALAVTLAAGALGQWNLDRSRHARECLSPQDYAAFSYYEKWLAGLADLLVETGLLSRDELRQASGSAASGASPEALDPRALRSAKVAGALAKGSP
;
A
#
# COMPACT_ATOMS: atom_id res chain seq x y z
N MET A 1 -18.45 11.69 -10.82
CA MET A 1 -18.82 10.33 -11.27
C MET A 1 -18.57 9.39 -10.11
N THR A 2 -19.58 8.61 -9.70
CA THR A 2 -19.42 7.57 -8.67
C THR A 2 -18.44 6.51 -9.17
N ARG A 3 -17.47 6.14 -8.33
CA ARG A 3 -16.51 5.07 -8.62
C ARG A 3 -16.83 3.82 -7.80
N ILE A 4 -16.23 2.70 -8.17
CA ILE A 4 -16.56 1.40 -7.58
C ILE A 4 -16.33 1.31 -6.07
N HIS A 5 -15.38 2.07 -5.51
CA HIS A 5 -15.11 2.11 -4.08
C HIS A 5 -16.26 2.70 -3.25
N ASP A 6 -17.13 3.51 -3.87
CA ASP A 6 -18.26 4.15 -3.22
C ASP A 6 -19.44 3.18 -3.24
N MET A 7 -19.42 2.26 -2.27
CA MET A 7 -20.36 1.15 -2.21
C MET A 7 -21.62 1.45 -1.38
N GLY A 8 -21.72 2.65 -0.79
CA GLY A 8 -22.85 3.04 0.06
C GLY A 8 -24.19 2.97 -0.69
N GLY A 9 -25.13 2.20 -0.15
CA GLY A 9 -26.50 2.09 -0.71
C GLY A 9 -26.63 1.18 -1.94
N ARG A 10 -25.58 0.43 -2.30
CA ARG A 10 -25.64 -0.55 -3.40
C ARG A 10 -26.26 -1.87 -2.93
N PHE A 11 -26.85 -2.60 -3.87
CA PHE A 11 -27.38 -3.94 -3.68
C PHE A 11 -26.63 -4.93 -4.57
N GLY A 12 -26.53 -6.19 -4.16
CA GLY A 12 -26.05 -7.29 -5.02
C GLY A 12 -24.77 -8.00 -4.56
N ASP A 13 -24.11 -7.56 -3.47
CA ASP A 13 -22.84 -8.15 -3.00
C ASP A 13 -23.02 -9.39 -2.10
N GLY A 14 -24.27 -9.80 -1.84
CA GLY A 14 -24.59 -10.94 -0.98
C GLY A 14 -24.46 -10.64 0.51
N PRO A 15 -24.59 -11.68 1.37
CA PRO A 15 -24.47 -11.53 2.82
C PRO A 15 -23.01 -11.30 3.24
N VAL A 16 -22.81 -10.54 4.32
CA VAL A 16 -21.51 -10.41 4.98
C VAL A 16 -21.08 -11.76 5.54
N GLN A 17 -19.86 -12.20 5.21
CA GLN A 17 -19.25 -13.41 5.72
C GLN A 17 -18.12 -13.03 6.69
N PRO A 18 -18.37 -13.03 8.01
CA PRO A 18 -17.35 -12.65 8.99
C PRO A 18 -16.27 -13.72 9.08
N GLU A 19 -15.02 -13.29 9.17
CA GLU A 19 -13.91 -14.16 9.55
C GLU A 19 -13.97 -14.46 11.06
N ARG A 20 -13.27 -15.52 11.48
CA ARG A 20 -13.17 -15.88 12.91
C ARG A 20 -12.32 -14.84 13.65
N GLU A 21 -12.75 -14.49 14.86
CA GLU A 21 -12.03 -13.53 15.71
C GLU A 21 -10.62 -14.00 16.09
N ASP A 22 -10.39 -15.31 16.18
CA ASP A 22 -9.11 -15.94 16.48
C ASP A 22 -8.27 -16.28 15.23
N GLY A 23 -8.67 -15.74 14.08
CA GLY A 23 -7.98 -15.92 12.80
C GLY A 23 -6.61 -15.21 12.73
N PRO A 24 -5.79 -15.55 11.71
CA PRO A 24 -4.53 -14.86 11.50
C PRO A 24 -4.76 -13.41 11.07
N VAL A 25 -3.94 -12.48 11.54
CA VAL A 25 -3.99 -11.06 11.11
C VAL A 25 -3.70 -10.90 9.62
N PHE A 26 -2.79 -11.74 9.10
CA PHE A 26 -2.43 -11.80 7.69
C PHE A 26 -2.59 -13.23 7.19
N HIS A 27 -3.36 -13.41 6.12
CA HIS A 27 -3.60 -14.72 5.50
C HIS A 27 -2.42 -15.21 4.65
N GLN A 28 -1.56 -14.29 4.21
CA GLN A 28 -0.40 -14.60 3.38
C GLN A 28 0.82 -13.77 3.81
N ASP A 29 2.01 -14.35 3.75
CA ASP A 29 3.28 -13.75 4.21
C ASP A 29 3.60 -12.40 3.57
N TRP A 30 3.13 -12.15 2.36
CA TRP A 30 3.39 -10.90 1.65
C TRP A 30 2.51 -9.74 2.13
N GLN A 31 1.38 -10.01 2.79
CA GLN A 31 0.44 -8.96 3.23
C GLN A 31 1.06 -8.07 4.32
N ALA A 32 1.80 -8.68 5.26
CA ALA A 32 2.57 -7.93 6.26
C ALA A 32 3.63 -7.04 5.59
N ARG A 33 4.28 -7.54 4.52
CA ARG A 33 5.26 -6.78 3.73
C ARG A 33 4.60 -5.64 2.95
N ALA A 34 3.41 -5.86 2.38
CA ALA A 34 2.64 -4.82 1.69
C ALA A 34 2.28 -3.66 2.62
N LEU A 35 1.84 -3.97 3.85
CA LEU A 35 1.63 -2.95 4.87
C LEU A 35 2.94 -2.23 5.23
N ALA A 36 4.00 -2.99 5.51
CA ALA A 36 5.29 -2.43 5.92
C ALA A 36 5.88 -1.47 4.87
N VAL A 37 5.89 -1.86 3.58
CA VAL A 37 6.41 -1.00 2.50
C VAL A 37 5.54 0.24 2.30
N THR A 38 4.22 0.13 2.46
CA THR A 38 3.32 1.29 2.37
C THR A 38 3.62 2.31 3.46
N LEU A 39 3.84 1.85 4.70
CA LEU A 39 4.20 2.72 5.82
C LEU A 39 5.59 3.34 5.62
N ALA A 40 6.56 2.54 5.18
CA ALA A 40 7.91 3.02 4.91
C ALA A 40 7.94 4.08 3.80
N ALA A 41 7.19 3.89 2.72
CA ALA A 41 7.09 4.85 1.63
C ALA A 41 6.35 6.14 2.08
N GLY A 42 5.28 6.00 2.87
CA GLY A 42 4.57 7.16 3.45
C GLY A 42 5.47 8.02 4.34
N ALA A 43 6.42 7.42 5.05
CA ALA A 43 7.37 8.14 5.91
C ALA A 43 8.32 9.08 5.13
N LEU A 44 8.49 8.89 3.82
CA LEU A 44 9.23 9.82 2.97
C LEU A 44 8.58 11.21 2.90
N GLY A 45 7.28 11.30 3.22
CA GLY A 45 6.54 12.56 3.30
C GLY A 45 6.31 13.22 1.94
N GLN A 46 6.31 12.43 0.85
CA GLN A 46 6.04 12.90 -0.51
C GLN A 46 4.54 13.05 -0.79
N TRP A 47 3.68 12.44 0.03
CA TRP A 47 2.22 12.55 -0.04
C TRP A 47 1.58 12.40 1.34
N ASN A 48 0.31 12.77 1.45
CA ASN A 48 -0.53 12.56 2.62
C ASN A 48 -1.47 11.36 2.43
N LEU A 49 -2.24 11.03 3.48
CA LEU A 49 -3.15 9.89 3.46
C LEU A 49 -4.27 10.05 2.42
N ASP A 50 -4.72 11.26 2.16
CA ASP A 50 -5.78 11.53 1.18
C ASP A 50 -5.33 11.20 -0.24
N ARG A 51 -4.08 11.54 -0.61
CA ARG A 51 -3.50 11.10 -1.88
C ARG A 51 -3.40 9.58 -1.96
N SER A 52 -3.02 8.90 -0.87
CA SER A 52 -2.99 7.43 -0.83
C SER A 52 -4.36 6.79 -1.00
N ARG A 53 -5.42 7.37 -0.42
CA ARG A 53 -6.80 6.94 -0.66
C ARG A 53 -7.17 7.15 -2.12
N HIS A 54 -6.94 8.35 -2.63
CA HIS A 54 -7.28 8.71 -3.99
C HIS A 54 -6.61 7.81 -5.05
N ALA A 55 -5.33 7.46 -4.85
CA ALA A 55 -4.64 6.53 -5.75
C ALA A 55 -5.33 5.16 -5.82
N ARG A 56 -5.77 4.61 -4.68
CA ARG A 56 -6.53 3.35 -4.64
C ARG A 56 -7.92 3.47 -5.26
N GLU A 57 -8.54 4.64 -5.12
CA GLU A 57 -9.83 4.98 -5.74
C GLU A 57 -9.72 5.18 -7.26
N CYS A 58 -8.52 5.43 -7.79
CA CYS A 58 -8.23 5.58 -9.22
C CYS A 58 -7.95 4.26 -9.93
N LEU A 59 -7.82 3.14 -9.20
CA LEU A 59 -7.71 1.82 -9.82
C LEU A 59 -8.86 1.57 -10.80
N SER A 60 -8.58 0.84 -11.87
CA SER A 60 -9.61 0.49 -12.84
C SER A 60 -10.75 -0.25 -12.13
N PRO A 61 -12.02 -0.09 -12.55
CA PRO A 61 -13.12 -0.81 -11.92
C PRO A 61 -12.93 -2.33 -11.92
N GLN A 62 -12.28 -2.87 -12.96
CA GLN A 62 -11.94 -4.28 -13.09
C GLN A 62 -10.94 -4.70 -12.01
N ASP A 63 -9.83 -3.98 -11.88
CA ASP A 63 -8.77 -4.31 -10.92
C ASP A 63 -9.25 -4.12 -9.47
N TYR A 64 -10.00 -3.04 -9.20
CA TYR A 64 -10.53 -2.81 -7.87
C TYR A 64 -11.49 -3.93 -7.43
N ALA A 65 -12.31 -4.45 -8.34
CA ALA A 65 -13.18 -5.59 -8.03
C ALA A 65 -12.38 -6.90 -7.85
N ALA A 66 -11.34 -7.12 -8.66
CA ALA A 66 -10.57 -8.36 -8.65
C ALA A 66 -9.57 -8.46 -7.49
N PHE A 67 -8.94 -7.35 -7.12
CA PHE A 67 -7.87 -7.34 -6.13
C PHE A 67 -8.38 -7.56 -4.70
N SER A 68 -7.67 -8.38 -3.95
CA SER A 68 -7.77 -8.46 -2.49
C SER A 68 -7.36 -7.13 -1.82
N TYR A 69 -7.61 -7.03 -0.52
CA TYR A 69 -7.36 -5.82 0.24
C TYR A 69 -5.92 -5.29 0.09
N TYR A 70 -4.92 -6.14 0.30
CA TYR A 70 -3.52 -5.71 0.21
C TYR A 70 -3.00 -5.59 -1.23
N GLU A 71 -3.65 -6.21 -2.22
CA GLU A 71 -3.36 -5.96 -3.64
C GLU A 71 -3.77 -4.55 -4.05
N LYS A 72 -4.94 -4.06 -3.60
CA LYS A 72 -5.33 -2.66 -3.79
C LYS A 72 -4.32 -1.68 -3.18
N TRP A 73 -3.77 -2.00 -2.01
CA TRP A 73 -2.75 -1.19 -1.36
C TRP A 73 -1.46 -1.13 -2.18
N LEU A 74 -0.96 -2.27 -2.64
CA LEU A 74 0.25 -2.34 -3.46
C LEU A 74 0.07 -1.64 -4.81
N ALA A 75 -1.08 -1.84 -5.48
CA ALA A 75 -1.36 -1.21 -6.76
C ALA A 75 -1.38 0.33 -6.63
N GLY A 76 -2.13 0.86 -5.67
CA GLY A 76 -2.17 2.31 -5.43
C GLY A 76 -0.82 2.88 -4.97
N LEU A 77 -0.02 2.11 -4.22
CA LEU A 77 1.34 2.52 -3.85
C LEU A 77 2.27 2.56 -5.06
N ALA A 78 2.21 1.57 -5.94
CA ALA A 78 3.02 1.52 -7.16
C ALA A 78 2.73 2.72 -8.06
N ASP A 79 1.44 3.06 -8.24
CA ASP A 79 1.04 4.25 -8.98
C ASP A 79 1.58 5.54 -8.34
N LEU A 80 1.45 5.69 -7.01
CA LEU A 80 1.99 6.86 -6.31
C LEU A 80 3.51 7.00 -6.43
N LEU A 81 4.26 5.89 -6.33
CA LEU A 81 5.71 5.90 -6.48
C LEU A 81 6.12 6.39 -7.87
N VAL A 82 5.37 6.01 -8.90
CA VAL A 82 5.57 6.46 -10.28
C VAL A 82 5.15 7.92 -10.47
N GLU A 83 3.98 8.31 -9.97
CA GLU A 83 3.46 9.67 -10.10
C GLU A 83 4.34 10.72 -9.41
N THR A 84 4.99 10.34 -8.29
CA THR A 84 5.92 11.21 -7.57
C THR A 84 7.35 11.17 -8.13
N GLY A 85 7.62 10.32 -9.12
CA GLY A 85 8.95 10.17 -9.71
C GLY A 85 9.97 9.50 -8.79
N LEU A 86 9.53 8.88 -7.69
CA LEU A 86 10.40 8.09 -6.81
C LEU A 86 10.88 6.80 -7.47
N LEU A 87 10.04 6.23 -8.35
CA LEU A 87 10.38 5.09 -9.20
C LEU A 87 9.83 5.31 -10.60
N SER A 88 10.49 4.75 -11.59
CA SER A 88 9.97 4.59 -12.94
C SER A 88 9.20 3.27 -13.08
N ARG A 89 8.32 3.19 -14.09
CA ARG A 89 7.63 1.93 -14.43
C ARG A 89 8.62 0.83 -14.82
N ASP A 90 9.75 1.19 -15.40
CA ASP A 90 10.76 0.22 -15.83
C ASP A 90 11.54 -0.35 -14.65
N GLU A 91 11.87 0.46 -13.64
CA GLU A 91 12.47 -0.03 -12.38
C GLU A 91 11.55 -1.04 -11.68
N LEU A 92 10.23 -0.77 -11.62
CA LEU A 92 9.27 -1.71 -11.03
C LEU A 92 9.19 -3.05 -11.81
N ARG A 93 9.22 -2.99 -13.15
CA ARG A 93 9.21 -4.21 -13.99
C ARG A 93 10.47 -5.03 -13.81
N GLN A 94 11.63 -4.38 -13.77
CA GLN A 94 12.92 -5.06 -13.61
C GLN A 94 13.09 -5.67 -12.22
N ALA A 95 12.56 -5.00 -11.17
CA ALA A 95 12.62 -5.49 -9.80
C ALA A 95 11.79 -6.76 -9.56
N SER A 96 10.71 -6.97 -10.34
CA SER A 96 9.82 -8.14 -10.19
C SER A 96 10.48 -9.50 -10.43
N GLY A 97 11.74 -9.53 -10.89
CA GLY A 97 12.52 -10.76 -11.15
C GLY A 97 13.86 -10.87 -10.41
N SER A 98 14.25 -9.88 -9.60
CA SER A 98 15.53 -9.88 -8.87
C SER A 98 15.31 -9.68 -7.39
N ALA A 99 15.94 -10.53 -6.57
CA ALA A 99 16.12 -10.18 -5.16
C ALA A 99 16.92 -8.87 -5.10
N ALA A 100 16.46 -7.90 -4.30
CA ALA A 100 17.20 -6.67 -4.10
C ALA A 100 18.58 -7.00 -3.54
N SER A 101 19.65 -6.64 -4.25
CA SER A 101 20.98 -6.56 -3.66
C SER A 101 20.92 -5.48 -2.58
N GLY A 102 21.28 -5.84 -1.34
CA GLY A 102 21.08 -4.98 -0.17
C GLY A 102 21.66 -3.59 -0.40
N ALA A 103 20.79 -2.58 -0.47
CA ALA A 103 21.22 -1.19 -0.52
C ALA A 103 21.94 -0.85 0.79
N SER A 104 23.10 -0.21 0.69
CA SER A 104 23.82 0.28 1.87
C SER A 104 22.93 1.25 2.65
N PRO A 105 22.82 1.13 3.99
CA PRO A 105 21.97 2.01 4.81
C PRO A 105 22.30 3.51 4.69
N GLU A 106 23.51 3.83 4.24
CA GLU A 106 24.02 5.18 4.00
C GLU A 106 23.45 5.83 2.73
N ALA A 107 22.95 5.03 1.78
CA ALA A 107 22.34 5.51 0.54
C ALA A 107 20.84 5.81 0.68
N LEU A 108 20.26 5.59 1.87
CA LEU A 108 18.83 5.79 2.11
C LEU A 108 18.49 7.26 2.36
N ASP A 109 17.28 7.66 1.94
CA ASP A 109 16.71 8.98 2.24
C ASP A 109 16.79 9.28 3.76
N PRO A 110 17.12 10.52 4.18
CA PRO A 110 17.15 10.89 5.60
C PRO A 110 15.83 10.65 6.36
N ARG A 111 14.69 10.64 5.66
CA ARG A 111 13.36 10.34 6.18
C ARG A 111 13.00 8.86 6.16
N ALA A 112 13.89 7.98 5.67
CA ALA A 112 13.66 6.55 5.66
C ALA A 112 13.29 6.04 7.06
N LEU A 113 12.17 5.32 7.14
CA LEU A 113 11.66 4.77 8.39
C LEU A 113 12.52 3.59 8.87
N ARG A 114 13.60 3.89 9.59
CA ARG A 114 14.49 2.88 10.17
C ARG A 114 13.78 2.13 11.30
N SER A 115 14.15 0.86 11.49
CA SER A 115 13.53 -0.05 12.49
C SER A 115 13.39 0.59 13.88
N ALA A 116 14.44 1.26 14.38
CA ALA A 116 14.45 1.94 15.67
C ALA A 116 13.43 3.09 15.81
N LYS A 117 12.87 3.59 14.70
CA LYS A 117 11.88 4.68 14.67
C LYS A 117 10.45 4.20 14.43
N VAL A 118 10.24 2.94 14.05
CA VAL A 118 8.91 2.40 13.69
C VAL A 118 7.91 2.54 14.83
N ALA A 119 8.23 2.02 16.03
CA ALA A 119 7.32 2.04 17.16
C ALA A 119 6.90 3.47 17.55
N GLY A 120 7.86 4.41 17.58
CA GLY A 120 7.59 5.80 17.90
C GLY A 120 6.79 6.54 16.83
N ALA A 121 6.96 6.20 15.55
CA ALA A 121 6.15 6.75 14.46
C ALA A 121 4.69 6.26 14.55
N LEU A 122 4.49 4.95 14.75
CA LEU A 122 3.15 4.37 14.87
C LEU A 122 2.39 4.89 16.09
N ALA A 123 3.06 5.07 17.24
CA ALA A 123 2.45 5.59 18.45
C ALA A 123 1.99 7.05 18.32
N LYS A 124 2.64 7.85 17.46
CA LYS A 124 2.25 9.25 17.21
C LYS A 124 1.08 9.37 16.23
N GLY A 125 0.85 8.35 15.39
CA GLY A 125 -0.09 8.42 14.29
C GLY A 125 0.40 9.28 13.12
N SER A 126 -0.45 9.41 12.10
CA SER A 126 -0.29 10.42 11.06
C SER A 126 -1.08 11.68 11.46
N PRO A 127 -0.56 12.89 11.18
CA PRO A 127 -1.31 14.13 11.36
C PRO A 127 -2.63 14.15 10.59
#